data_AF-A0A5J4NTD3-F1
#
_entry.id   AF-A0A5J4NTD3-F1
#
_cell.length_a   1.000
_cell.length_b   1.000
_cell.length_c   1.000
_cell.angle_alpha   90.00
_cell.angle_beta   90.00
_cell.angle_gamma   90.00
#
_symmetry.space_group_name_H-M   'P 1'
#
loop_
_entity.id
_entity.type
_entity.pdbx_description
1 polymer ?
#
loop_
_entity_poly.entity_id
_entity_poly.type
_entity_poly.pdbx_seq_one_letter_code
_entity_poly.pdbx_strand_id
1 'polypeptide(L)'
;MHILLFTLIDAGISFHCHHLSISKITKHIGFLIGLCCSDGRFRIWSSQTGQSLFTCPCLPSASGLPPLPVCGTFSGLPNKSLNVSILYTNSQLSEWQLVIIPERNDTAYGEKVAPAARLDAKLNMWLSKLWSKMEHEIRTILGVFHSVSYVGPNRWLLASDCYLLLLIRNKPFISGMIKRSIEGVSTEKCCFRIAKNFQVCWLNQTELLGHLLRLKLPVEIFQVLLPRLQGVGWL
;
A
#
# COMPACT_ATOMS: atom_id res chain seq x y z
N MET A 1 -16.55 -0.74 3.25
CA MET A 1 -15.57 -1.29 2.30
C MET A 1 -16.32 -1.62 1.01
N HIS A 2 -16.25 -0.80 -0.03
CA HIS A 2 -16.87 -1.13 -1.31
C HIS A 2 -15.96 -2.12 -2.05
N ILE A 3 -16.34 -3.40 -2.06
CA ILE A 3 -15.70 -4.40 -2.92
C ILE A 3 -16.23 -4.14 -4.32
N LEU A 4 -15.42 -3.49 -5.15
CA LEU A 4 -15.66 -3.44 -6.59
C LEU A 4 -15.25 -4.81 -7.14
N LEU A 5 -16.22 -5.72 -7.27
CA LEU A 5 -16.00 -7.01 -7.91
C LEU A 5 -16.28 -6.87 -9.41
N PHE A 6 -15.23 -6.89 -10.22
CA PHE A 6 -15.37 -7.00 -11.67
C PHE A 6 -14.37 -8.02 -12.20
N THR A 7 -14.80 -8.74 -13.23
CA THR A 7 -13.96 -9.72 -13.92
C THR A 7 -13.24 -9.03 -15.06
N LEU A 8 -11.91 -9.11 -15.05
CA LEU A 8 -11.08 -8.71 -16.18
C LEU A 8 -10.57 -9.95 -16.90
N ILE A 9 -10.41 -9.80 -18.22
CA ILE A 9 -9.75 -10.79 -19.08
C ILE A 9 -8.50 -10.12 -19.63
N ASP A 10 -7.34 -10.65 -19.27
CA ASP A 10 -6.04 -10.19 -19.78
C ASP A 10 -5.28 -11.40 -20.31
N ALA A 11 -4.83 -11.32 -21.57
CA ALA A 11 -4.14 -12.42 -22.27
C ALA A 11 -4.84 -13.79 -22.16
N GLY A 12 -6.18 -13.81 -22.16
CA GLY A 12 -6.99 -15.03 -22.05
C GLY A 12 -7.16 -15.58 -20.62
N ILE A 13 -6.66 -14.89 -19.60
CA ILE A 13 -6.81 -15.26 -18.19
C ILE A 13 -7.89 -14.37 -17.56
N SER A 14 -8.93 -14.98 -16.99
CA SER A 14 -9.95 -14.29 -16.22
C SER A 14 -9.57 -14.20 -14.74
N PHE A 15 -9.69 -13.01 -14.15
CA PHE A 15 -9.50 -12.83 -12.70
C PHE A 15 -10.49 -11.80 -12.16
N HIS A 16 -10.79 -11.93 -10.86
CA HIS A 16 -11.61 -10.95 -10.16
C HIS A 16 -10.71 -9.89 -9.55
N CYS A 17 -11.10 -8.62 -9.71
CA CYS A 17 -10.55 -7.53 -8.93
C CYS A 17 -11.45 -7.26 -7.74
N HIS A 18 -10.88 -6.93 -6.58
CA HIS A 18 -11.64 -6.62 -5.37
C HIS A 18 -11.21 -5.32 -4.69
N HIS A 19 -10.10 -4.73 -5.11
CA HIS A 19 -9.65 -3.42 -4.65
C HIS A 19 -9.02 -2.62 -5.80
N LEU A 20 -9.36 -1.32 -5.84
CA LEU A 20 -8.93 -0.35 -6.84
C LEU A 20 -8.13 0.77 -6.16
N SER A 21 -6.99 1.12 -6.72
CA SER A 21 -6.17 2.26 -6.30
C SER A 21 -5.88 3.15 -7.49
N ILE A 22 -5.95 4.45 -7.33
CA ILE A 22 -5.76 5.41 -8.42
C ILE A 22 -4.70 6.42 -8.02
N SER A 23 -3.74 6.67 -8.92
CA SER A 23 -2.78 7.76 -8.79
C SER A 23 -2.81 8.64 -10.03
N LYS A 24 -2.87 9.97 -9.81
CA LYS A 24 -2.81 10.94 -10.90
C LYS A 24 -1.37 11.13 -11.32
N ILE A 25 -1.03 10.72 -12.54
CA ILE A 25 0.30 10.92 -13.12
C ILE A 25 0.24 12.04 -14.19
N THR A 26 1.41 12.46 -14.63
CA THR A 26 1.64 13.48 -15.66
C THR A 26 0.74 13.32 -16.90
N LYS A 27 0.67 14.39 -17.71
CA LYS A 27 -0.22 14.55 -18.87
C LYS A 27 -0.15 13.44 -19.95
N HIS A 28 0.83 12.54 -19.90
CA HIS A 28 1.08 11.54 -20.95
C HIS A 28 0.54 10.13 -20.67
N ILE A 29 0.24 9.80 -19.40
CA ILE A 29 -0.24 8.46 -19.00
C ILE A 29 -1.64 8.53 -18.35
N GLY A 30 -2.14 9.75 -18.12
CA GLY A 30 -3.39 9.96 -17.38
C GLY A 30 -3.25 9.49 -15.94
N PHE A 31 -4.14 8.57 -15.52
CA PHE A 31 -4.12 7.97 -14.21
C PHE A 31 -3.47 6.58 -14.27
N LEU A 32 -2.67 6.25 -13.25
CA LEU A 32 -2.33 4.86 -12.98
C LEU A 32 -3.46 4.22 -12.19
N ILE A 33 -3.90 3.07 -12.67
CA ILE A 33 -4.93 2.26 -12.05
C ILE A 33 -4.27 0.99 -11.52
N GLY A 34 -4.25 0.83 -10.20
CA GLY A 34 -3.74 -0.35 -9.51
C GLY A 34 -4.86 -1.26 -9.06
N LEU A 35 -4.76 -2.55 -9.35
CA LEU A 35 -5.80 -3.56 -9.10
C LEU A 35 -5.26 -4.72 -8.27
N CYS A 36 -5.91 -4.99 -7.14
CA CYS A 36 -5.70 -6.23 -6.38
C CYS A 36 -6.54 -7.33 -7.00
N CYS A 37 -5.91 -8.43 -7.40
CA CYS A 37 -6.55 -9.50 -8.17
C CYS A 37 -6.60 -10.82 -7.38
N SER A 38 -7.61 -11.64 -7.67
CA SER A 38 -7.87 -12.93 -7.01
C SER A 38 -6.82 -14.02 -7.31
N ASP A 39 -5.95 -13.80 -8.30
CA ASP A 39 -4.83 -14.68 -8.63
C ASP A 39 -3.54 -14.36 -7.85
N GLY A 40 -3.64 -13.51 -6.82
CA GLY A 40 -2.53 -13.15 -5.95
C GLY A 40 -1.63 -12.05 -6.50
N ARG A 41 -1.98 -11.44 -7.63
CA ARG A 41 -1.18 -10.40 -8.29
C ARG A 41 -1.78 -9.02 -8.10
N PHE A 42 -0.90 -8.01 -8.14
CA PHE A 42 -1.29 -6.62 -8.27
C PHE A 42 -0.93 -6.12 -9.65
N ARG A 43 -1.91 -5.61 -10.40
CA ARG A 43 -1.72 -5.15 -11.78
C ARG A 43 -1.85 -3.64 -11.87
N ILE A 44 -1.04 -3.02 -12.72
CA ILE A 44 -1.03 -1.57 -12.93
C ILE A 44 -1.36 -1.30 -14.40
N TRP A 45 -2.34 -0.43 -14.62
CA TRP A 45 -2.87 -0.08 -15.93
C TRP A 45 -2.79 1.42 -16.17
N SER A 46 -2.64 1.80 -17.44
CA SER A 46 -2.79 3.17 -17.91
C SER A 46 -4.26 3.45 -18.17
N SER A 47 -4.81 4.50 -17.56
CA SER A 47 -6.18 4.94 -17.88
C SER A 47 -6.29 5.53 -19.29
N GLN A 48 -5.17 5.98 -19.87
CA GLN A 48 -5.16 6.65 -21.16
C GLN A 48 -5.10 5.67 -22.33
N THR A 49 -4.31 4.60 -22.20
CA THR A 49 -4.17 3.58 -23.27
C THR A 49 -4.99 2.33 -22.98
N GLY A 50 -5.48 2.16 -21.75
CA GLY A 50 -6.14 0.93 -21.33
C GLY A 50 -5.22 -0.29 -21.30
N GLN A 51 -3.90 -0.10 -21.37
CA GLN A 51 -2.93 -1.20 -21.39
C GLN A 51 -2.38 -1.49 -19.99
N SER A 52 -2.07 -2.77 -19.76
CA SER A 52 -1.30 -3.23 -18.61
C SER A 52 0.14 -2.74 -18.72
N LEU A 53 0.61 -2.01 -17.71
CA LEU A 53 1.93 -1.40 -17.66
C LEU A 53 2.92 -2.23 -16.84
N PHE A 54 2.41 -2.91 -15.80
CA PHE A 54 3.21 -3.73 -14.89
C PHE A 54 2.33 -4.69 -14.10
N THR A 55 2.86 -5.88 -13.82
CA THR A 55 2.24 -6.85 -12.92
C THR A 55 3.23 -7.21 -11.83
N CYS A 56 2.90 -6.91 -10.57
CA CYS A 56 3.68 -7.35 -9.43
C CYS A 56 3.61 -8.88 -9.33
N PRO A 57 4.75 -9.57 -9.15
CA PRO A 57 4.77 -11.02 -8.94
C PRO A 57 4.06 -11.39 -7.64
N CYS A 58 3.54 -12.62 -7.59
CA CYS A 58 2.94 -13.17 -6.38
C CYS A 58 3.97 -13.20 -5.26
N LEU A 59 3.53 -12.92 -4.03
CA LEU A 59 4.38 -13.08 -2.86
C LEU A 59 4.62 -14.58 -2.60
N PRO A 60 5.88 -15.01 -2.34
CA PRO A 60 6.15 -16.41 -2.02
C PRO A 60 5.44 -16.82 -0.73
N SER A 61 4.98 -18.07 -0.68
CA SER A 61 4.29 -18.64 0.48
C SER A 61 4.78 -20.04 0.76
N ALA A 62 5.02 -20.34 2.04
CA ALA A 62 5.40 -21.68 2.50
C ALA A 62 4.26 -22.70 2.35
N SER A 63 2.99 -22.25 2.31
CA SER A 63 1.83 -23.14 2.15
C SER A 63 1.54 -23.54 0.70
N GLY A 64 2.32 -23.05 -0.27
CA GLY A 64 2.09 -23.26 -1.71
C GLY A 64 1.00 -22.36 -2.32
N LEU A 65 0.11 -21.78 -1.50
CA LEU A 65 -0.86 -20.78 -1.94
C LEU A 65 -0.34 -19.37 -1.65
N PRO A 66 -0.16 -18.50 -2.66
CA PRO A 66 0.31 -17.14 -2.44
C PRO A 66 -0.75 -16.33 -1.67
N PRO A 67 -0.34 -15.49 -0.72
CA PRO A 67 -1.27 -14.61 -0.04
C PRO A 67 -1.84 -13.60 -1.04
N LEU A 68 -3.14 -13.28 -0.89
CA LEU A 68 -3.84 -12.41 -1.81
C LEU A 68 -3.59 -10.94 -1.45
N PRO A 69 -3.44 -10.03 -2.42
CA PRO A 69 -3.34 -8.61 -2.14
C PRO A 69 -4.68 -8.11 -1.59
N VAL A 70 -4.70 -7.52 -0.39
CA VAL A 70 -5.89 -6.98 0.28
C VAL A 70 -6.18 -5.56 -0.20
N CYS A 71 -5.16 -4.71 -0.19
CA CYS A 71 -5.27 -3.34 -0.67
C CYS A 71 -3.93 -2.84 -1.21
N GLY A 72 -4.01 -1.84 -2.10
CA GLY A 72 -2.87 -1.18 -2.70
C GLY A 72 -3.00 0.33 -2.60
N THR A 73 -1.90 1.02 -2.36
CA THR A 73 -1.87 2.48 -2.26
C THR A 73 -0.64 3.04 -2.97
N PHE A 74 -0.83 4.12 -3.70
CA PHE A 74 0.25 4.85 -4.35
C PHE A 74 0.76 5.97 -3.44
N SER A 75 2.05 6.25 -3.47
CA SER A 75 2.63 7.42 -2.81
C SER A 75 2.20 8.70 -3.52
N GLY A 76 2.15 9.83 -2.82
CA GLY A 76 2.07 11.13 -3.51
C GLY A 76 3.29 11.32 -4.43
N LEU A 77 3.13 12.08 -5.53
CA LEU A 77 4.20 12.35 -6.51
C LEU A 77 4.92 13.66 -6.22
N PRO A 78 6.13 13.65 -5.66
CA PRO A 78 7.00 14.82 -5.75
C PRO A 78 7.86 14.81 -7.02
N ASN A 79 8.29 13.67 -7.60
CA ASN A 79 9.26 13.67 -8.71
C ASN A 79 9.33 12.34 -9.49
N LYS A 80 8.74 12.25 -10.70
CA LYS A 80 8.84 11.23 -11.80
C LYS A 80 8.86 9.72 -11.45
N SER A 81 8.91 9.39 -10.17
CA SER A 81 8.97 8.09 -9.57
C SER A 81 7.84 8.04 -8.55
N LEU A 82 7.18 6.90 -8.51
CA LEU A 82 6.03 6.66 -7.68
C LEU A 82 6.28 5.37 -6.93
N ASN A 83 5.97 5.33 -5.64
CA ASN A 83 5.95 4.06 -4.94
C ASN A 83 4.52 3.51 -4.91
N VAL A 84 4.39 2.20 -5.03
CA VAL A 84 3.16 1.49 -4.74
C VAL A 84 3.40 0.53 -3.60
N SER A 85 2.57 0.61 -2.57
CA SER A 85 2.57 -0.33 -1.45
C SER A 85 1.36 -1.25 -1.57
N ILE A 86 1.59 -2.54 -1.38
CA ILE A 86 0.58 -3.60 -1.51
C ILE A 86 0.60 -4.40 -0.21
N LEU A 87 -0.53 -4.43 0.49
CA LEU A 87 -0.76 -5.21 1.70
C LEU A 87 -1.41 -6.53 1.32
N TYR A 88 -0.93 -7.65 1.86
CA TYR A 88 -1.45 -8.99 1.56
C TYR A 88 -2.20 -9.61 2.75
N THR A 89 -2.95 -10.69 2.51
CA THR A 89 -3.78 -11.37 3.52
C THR A 89 -2.98 -11.94 4.69
N ASN A 90 -1.69 -12.21 4.50
CA ASN A 90 -0.78 -12.60 5.58
C ASN A 90 -0.19 -11.40 6.36
N SER A 91 -0.72 -10.20 6.13
CA SER A 91 -0.29 -8.93 6.73
C SER A 91 1.11 -8.44 6.34
N GLN A 92 1.76 -9.10 5.38
CA GLN A 92 2.98 -8.57 4.81
C GLN A 92 2.66 -7.37 3.91
N LEU A 93 3.52 -6.37 3.97
CA LEU A 93 3.50 -5.20 3.11
C LEU A 93 4.66 -5.30 2.12
N SER A 94 4.39 -5.26 0.82
CA SER A 94 5.44 -5.03 -0.19
C SER A 94 5.38 -3.59 -0.68
N GLU A 95 6.51 -3.05 -1.12
CA GLU A 95 6.56 -1.77 -1.81
C GLU A 95 7.43 -1.87 -3.06
N TRP A 96 6.95 -1.29 -4.14
CA TRP A 96 7.63 -1.20 -5.43
C TRP A 96 7.83 0.26 -5.80
N GLN A 97 9.06 0.64 -6.10
CA GLN A 97 9.37 1.92 -6.73
C GLN A 97 9.18 1.77 -8.23
N LEU A 98 8.31 2.59 -8.80
CA LEU A 98 7.93 2.59 -10.20
C LEU A 98 8.58 3.78 -10.92
N VAL A 99 9.23 3.50 -12.03
CA VAL A 99 9.83 4.49 -12.93
C VAL A 99 9.17 4.37 -14.29
N ILE A 100 8.60 5.47 -14.76
CA ILE A 100 7.99 5.52 -16.09
C ILE A 100 9.08 5.64 -17.13
N ILE A 101 9.11 4.68 -18.05
CA ILE A 101 9.99 4.70 -19.22
C ILE A 101 9.10 4.97 -20.45
N PRO A 102 9.19 6.16 -21.07
CA PRO A 102 8.53 6.41 -22.33
C PRO A 102 9.17 5.55 -23.43
N GLU A 103 8.38 4.80 -24.18
CA GLU A 103 8.86 4.12 -25.38
C GLU A 103 8.94 5.15 -26.52
N ARG A 104 10.09 5.20 -27.21
CA ARG A 104 10.23 6.01 -28.41
C ARG A 104 9.59 5.24 -29.56
N ASN A 105 8.50 5.77 -30.10
CA ASN A 105 7.97 5.30 -31.38
C ASN A 105 8.82 5.91 -32.50
N ASP A 106 9.87 5.19 -32.91
CA ASP A 106 10.59 5.48 -34.15
C ASP A 106 9.78 4.93 -35.33
N THR A 107 8.58 5.47 -35.55
CA THR A 107 7.81 5.21 -36.79
C THR A 107 7.68 6.52 -37.54
N ALA A 108 8.52 6.68 -38.57
CA ALA A 108 8.24 7.57 -39.68
C ALA A 108 6.85 7.22 -40.25
N TYR A 109 6.02 8.22 -40.53
CA TYR A 109 4.57 8.16 -40.86
C TYR A 109 3.60 8.27 -39.67
N GLY A 110 3.35 9.51 -39.27
CA GLY A 110 2.05 10.15 -39.48
C GLY A 110 0.85 9.80 -38.60
N GLU A 111 0.83 8.69 -37.86
CA GLU A 111 -0.25 8.42 -36.90
C GLU A 111 0.12 8.89 -35.49
N LYS A 112 -0.71 9.75 -34.90
CA LYS A 112 -0.63 10.17 -33.49
C LYS A 112 -1.06 9.00 -32.58
N VAL A 113 -0.33 7.90 -32.60
CA VAL A 113 -0.47 6.85 -31.59
C VAL A 113 0.12 7.40 -30.29
N ALA A 114 -0.65 7.36 -29.20
CA ALA A 114 -0.13 7.72 -27.89
C ALA A 114 1.12 6.85 -27.60
N PRO A 115 2.24 7.45 -27.14
CA PRO A 115 3.46 6.70 -26.94
C PRO A 115 3.19 5.58 -25.94
N ALA A 116 3.57 4.36 -26.30
CA ALA A 116 3.56 3.25 -25.36
C ALA A 116 4.48 3.61 -24.19
N ALA A 117 4.03 3.29 -22.98
CA ALA A 117 4.82 3.52 -21.78
C ALA A 117 4.95 2.19 -21.07
N ARG A 118 6.15 1.91 -20.57
CA ARG A 118 6.39 0.78 -19.67
C ARG A 118 6.81 1.29 -18.31
N LEU A 119 6.53 0.50 -17.28
CA LEU A 119 7.02 0.76 -15.94
C LEU A 119 8.20 -0.16 -15.66
N ASP A 120 9.33 0.43 -15.29
CA ASP A 120 10.36 -0.29 -14.56
C ASP A 120 10.03 -0.26 -13.07
N ALA A 121 10.25 -1.37 -12.38
CA ALA A 121 9.78 -1.57 -11.03
C ALA A 121 10.87 -2.22 -10.17
N LYS A 122 11.19 -1.57 -9.05
CA LYS A 122 12.19 -2.03 -8.09
C LYS A 122 11.56 -2.34 -6.73
N LEU A 123 11.71 -3.58 -6.27
CA LEU A 123 11.23 -4.01 -4.97
C LEU A 123 12.02 -3.37 -3.82
N ASN A 124 11.31 -2.94 -2.77
CA ASN A 124 11.89 -2.49 -1.53
C ASN A 124 12.44 -3.68 -0.71
N MET A 125 13.76 -3.89 -0.82
CA MET A 125 14.45 -4.98 -0.12
C MET A 125 14.52 -4.79 1.40
N TRP A 126 14.48 -3.56 1.91
CA TRP A 126 14.46 -3.33 3.37
C TRP A 126 13.16 -3.86 3.97
N LEU A 127 12.04 -3.59 3.31
CA LEU A 127 10.72 -4.05 3.77
C LEU A 127 10.61 -5.59 3.66
N SER A 128 11.16 -6.18 2.61
CA SER A 128 11.25 -7.64 2.45
C SER A 128 12.02 -8.29 3.60
N LYS A 129 13.17 -7.71 3.99
CA LYS A 129 13.98 -8.18 5.14
C LYS A 129 13.29 -8.00 6.48
N LEU A 130 12.46 -6.97 6.62
CA LEU A 130 11.67 -6.75 7.83
C LEU A 130 10.65 -7.88 8.01
N TRP A 131 9.91 -8.23 6.96
CA TRP A 131 8.91 -9.29 7.04
C TRP A 131 9.53 -10.66 7.23
N SER A 132 10.64 -10.96 6.55
CA SER A 132 11.33 -12.24 6.74
C SER A 132 11.81 -12.47 8.18
N LYS A 133 11.95 -11.41 8.99
CA LYS A 133 12.42 -11.49 10.38
C LYS A 133 11.31 -11.29 11.42
N MET A 134 10.34 -10.42 11.12
CA MET A 134 9.35 -9.96 12.10
C MET A 134 7.93 -10.43 11.80
N GLU A 135 7.66 -11.12 10.68
CA GLU A 135 6.30 -11.54 10.30
C GLU A 135 5.58 -12.26 11.44
N HIS A 136 6.23 -13.25 12.05
CA HIS A 136 5.61 -14.04 13.10
C HIS A 136 5.25 -13.18 14.32
N GLU A 137 6.16 -12.31 14.77
CA GLU A 137 5.93 -11.42 15.90
C GLU A 137 4.80 -10.42 15.61
N ILE A 138 4.82 -9.81 14.42
CA ILE A 138 3.81 -8.85 13.98
C ILE A 138 2.43 -9.52 13.92
N ARG A 139 2.32 -10.67 13.26
CA ARG A 139 1.04 -11.36 13.10
C ARG A 139 0.47 -11.84 14.43
N THR A 140 1.31 -12.41 15.30
CA THR A 140 0.87 -12.95 16.59
C THR A 140 0.42 -11.85 17.56
N ILE A 141 1.04 -10.65 17.50
CA ILE A 141 0.77 -9.58 18.46
C ILE A 141 -0.22 -8.54 17.92
N LEU A 142 -0.07 -8.13 16.65
CA LEU A 142 -0.86 -7.05 16.04
C LEU A 142 -2.02 -7.54 15.19
N GLY A 143 -2.10 -8.85 14.95
CA GLY A 143 -3.15 -9.49 14.18
C GLY A 143 -3.01 -9.24 12.68
N VAL A 144 -4.16 -9.21 11.99
CA VAL A 144 -4.23 -9.02 10.55
C VAL A 144 -4.45 -7.54 10.20
N PHE A 145 -3.63 -7.00 9.31
CA PHE A 145 -3.84 -5.64 8.79
C PHE A 145 -4.81 -5.66 7.59
N HIS A 146 -5.76 -4.74 7.58
CA HIS A 146 -6.75 -4.59 6.50
C HIS A 146 -6.55 -3.33 5.66
N SER A 147 -5.76 -2.35 6.12
CA SER A 147 -5.59 -1.08 5.41
C SER A 147 -4.18 -0.51 5.51
N VAL A 148 -3.75 0.19 4.46
CA VAL A 148 -2.46 0.88 4.38
C VAL A 148 -2.59 2.26 3.74
N SER A 149 -1.86 3.24 4.27
CA SER A 149 -1.66 4.56 3.64
C SER A 149 -0.24 5.05 3.82
N TYR A 150 0.24 5.86 2.88
CA TYR A 150 1.46 6.63 3.07
C TYR A 150 1.24 7.77 4.07
N VAL A 151 2.28 8.04 4.86
CA VAL A 151 2.35 9.16 5.81
C VAL A 151 3.66 9.89 5.57
N GLY A 152 3.65 10.82 4.61
CA GLY A 152 4.86 11.39 4.04
C GLY A 152 5.67 10.36 3.21
N PRO A 153 6.93 10.68 2.85
CA PRO A 153 7.71 9.86 1.92
C PRO A 153 8.29 8.58 2.55
N ASN A 154 8.44 8.56 3.88
CA ASN A 154 9.25 7.56 4.60
C ASN A 154 8.45 6.73 5.61
N ARG A 155 7.12 6.81 5.59
CA ARG A 155 6.30 6.12 6.58
C ARG A 155 5.05 5.53 5.96
N TRP A 156 4.65 4.40 6.51
CA TRP A 156 3.38 3.75 6.24
C TRP A 156 2.56 3.73 7.51
N LEU A 157 1.27 3.99 7.38
CA LEU A 157 0.30 3.74 8.42
C LEU A 157 -0.49 2.49 8.03
N LEU A 158 -0.43 1.49 8.89
CA LEU A 158 -1.13 0.22 8.77
C LEU A 158 -2.23 0.17 9.84
N ALA A 159 -3.41 -0.32 9.48
CA ALA A 159 -4.52 -0.49 10.41
C ALA A 159 -4.94 -1.95 10.48
N SER A 160 -5.05 -2.46 11.71
CA SER A 160 -5.77 -3.68 12.06
C SER A 160 -6.98 -3.32 12.91
N ASP A 161 -7.76 -4.33 13.27
CA ASP A 161 -9.01 -4.17 14.03
C ASP A 161 -8.81 -3.52 15.41
N CYS A 162 -7.59 -3.56 15.96
CA CYS A 162 -7.28 -3.08 17.31
C CYS A 162 -6.08 -2.12 17.37
N TYR A 163 -5.29 -2.03 16.30
CA TYR A 163 -4.03 -1.31 16.31
C TYR A 163 -3.83 -0.44 15.06
N LEU A 164 -3.25 0.74 15.30
CA LEU A 164 -2.59 1.51 14.26
C LEU A 164 -1.08 1.36 14.40
N LEU A 165 -0.43 0.92 13.32
CA LEU A 165 1.01 0.77 13.23
C LEU A 165 1.57 1.80 12.27
N LEU A 166 2.34 2.76 12.80
CA LEU A 166 3.19 3.62 11.99
C LEU A 166 4.54 2.94 11.78
N LEU A 167 4.77 2.46 10.56
CA LEU A 167 6.02 1.87 10.11
C LEU A 167 6.91 2.94 9.48
N ILE A 168 8.16 3.03 9.90
CA ILE A 168 9.14 4.04 9.50
C ILE A 168 10.27 3.37 8.71
N ARG A 169 10.44 3.79 7.45
CA ARG A 169 11.44 3.28 6.52
C ARG A 169 12.85 3.40 7.09
N ASN A 170 13.69 2.39 6.80
CA ASN A 170 15.14 2.36 7.08
C ASN A 170 15.53 2.48 8.56
N LYS A 171 14.58 2.43 9.50
CA LYS A 171 14.89 2.31 10.92
C LYS A 171 15.18 0.85 11.29
N PRO A 172 15.92 0.59 12.37
CA PRO A 172 16.12 -0.76 12.88
C PRO A 172 14.79 -1.46 13.23
N PHE A 173 14.66 -2.73 12.86
CA PHE A 173 13.66 -3.65 13.41
C PHE A 173 14.37 -4.55 14.43
N ILE A 174 13.84 -4.59 15.66
CA ILE A 174 14.43 -5.32 16.79
C ILE A 174 13.32 -6.22 17.35
N SER A 175 13.60 -7.52 17.47
CA SER A 175 12.61 -8.47 17.97
C SER A 175 12.25 -8.22 19.45
N GLY A 176 11.00 -8.48 19.81
CA GLY A 176 10.43 -8.22 21.13
C GLY A 176 10.01 -6.76 21.37
N MET A 177 10.37 -5.85 20.45
CA MET A 177 10.03 -4.44 20.61
C MET A 177 8.56 -4.13 20.34
N ILE A 178 7.82 -4.99 19.64
CA ILE A 178 6.38 -4.79 19.43
C ILE A 178 5.65 -4.96 20.77
N LYS A 179 5.94 -6.05 21.49
CA LYS A 179 5.39 -6.30 22.83
C LYS A 179 5.74 -5.16 23.80
N ARG A 180 7.03 -4.76 23.82
CA ARG A 180 7.49 -3.65 24.68
C ARG A 180 6.85 -2.31 24.32
N SER A 181 6.65 -2.03 23.03
CA SER A 181 5.96 -0.81 22.58
C SER A 181 4.53 -0.77 23.10
N ILE A 182 3.84 -1.91 23.06
CA ILE A 182 2.50 -2.08 23.61
C ILE A 182 2.56 -1.84 25.12
N GLU A 183 3.54 -2.36 25.84
CA GLU A 183 3.71 -2.13 27.29
C GLU A 183 4.09 -0.67 27.65
N GLY A 184 4.21 0.24 26.68
CA GLY A 184 4.49 1.66 26.91
C GLY A 184 5.97 2.01 26.94
N VAL A 185 6.85 1.06 26.62
CA VAL A 185 8.29 1.30 26.51
C VAL A 185 8.59 2.13 25.27
N SER A 186 9.46 3.14 25.40
CA SER A 186 9.87 3.99 24.29
C SER A 186 10.50 3.19 23.15
N THR A 187 9.99 3.40 21.93
CA THR A 187 10.46 2.74 20.70
C THR A 187 11.09 3.71 19.70
N GLU A 188 11.60 4.86 20.14
CA GLU A 188 12.07 5.91 19.24
C GLU A 188 13.20 5.46 18.28
N LYS A 189 13.99 4.47 18.71
CA LYS A 189 15.05 3.85 17.92
C LYS A 189 14.56 2.75 16.95
N CYS A 190 13.30 2.34 17.04
CA CYS A 190 12.72 1.27 16.22
C CYS A 190 11.94 1.82 15.02
N CYS A 191 11.70 0.95 14.04
CA CYS A 191 10.88 1.27 12.87
C CYS A 191 9.37 1.27 13.13
N PHE A 192 8.90 0.98 14.33
CA PHE A 192 7.47 0.88 14.63
C PHE A 192 7.06 1.87 15.72
N ARG A 193 5.88 2.50 15.54
CA ARG A 193 5.11 3.13 16.61
C ARG A 193 3.70 2.58 16.58
N ILE A 194 3.19 2.15 17.72
CA ILE A 194 1.91 1.46 17.83
C ILE A 194 0.96 2.29 18.68
N ALA A 195 -0.23 2.55 18.16
CA ALA A 195 -1.36 3.00 18.95
C ALA A 195 -2.34 1.83 19.12
N LYS A 196 -2.78 1.59 20.36
CA LYS A 196 -3.73 0.52 20.72
C LYS A 196 -5.16 1.04 20.79
N ASN A 197 -6.12 0.12 20.97
CA ASN A 197 -7.53 0.37 21.22
C ASN A 197 -8.19 1.20 20.12
N PHE A 198 -7.68 1.05 18.90
CA PHE A 198 -8.28 1.64 17.74
C PHE A 198 -9.45 0.74 17.33
N GLN A 199 -10.65 1.04 17.82
CA GLN A 199 -11.87 0.41 17.30
C GLN A 199 -12.44 1.28 16.18
N VAL A 200 -12.52 0.72 14.97
CA VAL A 200 -13.05 1.43 13.78
C VAL A 200 -14.52 1.83 13.96
N CYS A 201 -15.22 1.23 14.92
CA CYS A 201 -16.57 1.60 15.28
C CYS A 201 -16.53 2.60 16.45
N TRP A 202 -17.03 3.83 16.22
CA TRP A 202 -17.39 4.83 17.25
C TRP A 202 -16.29 5.70 17.87
N LEU A 203 -15.12 5.86 17.27
CA LEU A 203 -14.19 6.89 17.74
C LEU A 203 -14.76 8.29 17.45
N ASN A 204 -15.06 9.06 18.50
CA ASN A 204 -15.30 10.49 18.33
C ASN A 204 -14.00 11.17 17.86
N GLN A 205 -14.10 12.35 17.22
CA GLN A 205 -12.93 13.02 16.63
C GLN A 205 -11.77 13.20 17.63
N THR A 206 -12.08 13.39 18.92
CA THR A 206 -11.12 13.59 20.00
C THR A 206 -10.29 12.35 20.30
N GLU A 207 -10.90 11.16 20.31
CA GLU A 207 -10.21 9.89 20.55
C GLU A 207 -9.31 9.52 19.38
N LEU A 208 -9.81 9.68 18.14
CA LEU A 208 -9.00 9.52 16.93
C LEU A 208 -7.79 10.47 16.95
N LEU A 209 -7.98 11.73 17.32
CA LEU A 209 -6.90 12.70 17.49
C LEU A 209 -5.90 12.22 18.53
N GLY A 210 -6.35 11.69 19.66
CA GLY A 210 -5.52 11.11 20.71
C GLY A 210 -4.63 9.96 20.21
N HIS A 211 -5.17 9.03 19.42
CA HIS A 211 -4.39 7.95 18.81
C HIS A 211 -3.35 8.47 17.82
N LEU A 212 -3.73 9.42 16.97
CA LEU A 212 -2.83 10.03 15.99
C LEU A 212 -1.73 10.89 16.64
N LEU A 213 -2.04 11.58 17.75
CA LEU A 213 -1.06 12.30 18.57
C LEU A 213 -0.05 11.34 19.23
N ARG A 214 -0.49 10.16 19.69
CA ARG A 214 0.42 9.11 20.21
C ARG A 214 1.42 8.63 19.15
N LEU A 215 1.04 8.67 17.87
CA LEU A 215 1.95 8.35 16.77
C LEU A 215 2.97 9.48 16.47
N LYS A 216 2.83 10.64 17.16
CA LYS A 216 3.57 11.89 16.93
C LYS A 216 3.56 12.29 15.44
N LEU A 217 2.39 12.23 14.83
CA LEU A 217 2.20 12.68 13.45
C LEU A 217 2.14 14.22 13.40
N PRO A 218 2.65 14.87 12.33
CA PRO A 218 2.39 16.28 12.05
C PRO A 218 0.89 16.57 11.88
N VAL A 219 0.42 17.72 12.37
CA VAL A 219 -1.01 18.12 12.40
C VAL A 219 -1.64 18.12 11.00
N GLU A 220 -0.84 18.39 9.98
CA GLU A 220 -1.24 18.43 8.57
C GLU A 220 -1.67 17.05 8.04
N ILE A 221 -1.13 15.97 8.63
CA ILE A 221 -1.47 14.60 8.26
C ILE A 221 -2.88 14.23 8.76
N PHE A 222 -3.35 14.87 9.83
CA PHE A 222 -4.67 14.63 10.38
C PHE A 222 -5.76 15.09 9.40
N GLN A 223 -5.53 16.17 8.65
CA GLN A 223 -6.47 16.66 7.63
C GLN A 223 -6.64 15.69 6.46
N VAL A 224 -5.63 14.85 6.17
CA VAL A 224 -5.67 13.84 5.10
C VAL A 224 -6.26 12.52 5.60
N LEU A 225 -6.00 12.14 6.84
CA LEU A 225 -6.46 10.89 7.43
C LEU A 225 -7.91 10.95 7.90
N LEU A 226 -8.38 12.09 8.48
CA LEU A 226 -9.74 12.21 9.01
C LEU A 226 -10.81 11.87 7.95
N PRO A 227 -10.80 12.46 6.74
CA PRO A 227 -11.83 12.18 5.74
C PRO A 227 -11.81 10.73 5.24
N ARG A 228 -10.61 10.13 5.15
CA ARG A 228 -10.43 8.74 4.68
C ARG A 228 -10.83 7.70 5.71
N LEU A 229 -10.72 8.03 7.00
CA LEU A 229 -11.17 7.19 8.10
C LEU A 229 -12.67 7.39 8.39
N GLN A 230 -13.21 8.59 8.13
CA GLN A 230 -14.64 8.89 8.24
C GLN A 230 -15.49 8.34 7.07
N GLY A 231 -14.89 8.12 5.89
CA GLY A 231 -15.55 7.47 4.75
C GLY A 231 -15.91 5.98 4.95
N VAL A 232 -15.66 5.43 6.14
CA VAL A 232 -16.01 4.06 6.53
C VAL A 232 -17.38 3.97 7.18
N GLY A 233 -18.06 5.09 7.44
CA GLY A 233 -19.39 5.09 8.03
C GLY A 233 -20.32 6.12 7.43
N TRP A 234 -21.01 5.77 6.35
CA TRP A 234 -22.43 6.08 6.11
C TRP A 234 -23.00 4.90 5.29
N LEU A 235 -24.19 4.45 5.69
CA LEU A 235 -25.01 3.41 5.05
C LEU A 235 -25.08 3.56 3.52
#